data_AF-A0A3A5WH50-F1
#
_entry.id   AF-A0A3A5WH50-F1
#
_cell.length_a   1.000
_cell.length_b   1.000
_cell.length_c   1.000
_cell.angle_alpha   90.00
_cell.angle_beta   90.00
_cell.angle_gamma   90.00
#
_symmetry.space_group_name_H-M   'P 1'
#
loop_
_entity.id
_entity.type
_entity.pdbx_description
1 polymer ?
#
loop_
_entity_poly.entity_id
_entity_poly.type
_entity_poly.pdbx_seq_one_letter_code
_entity_poly.pdbx_strand_id
1 'polypeptide(L)'
;MRRQEKIGYGAVVVAVLLCLLGTLGYSLEGEVTDVPTPNVPNRLFFADEPLPEQTLAVFLSATVTLNWDREDVFVAIVDENEKKTCDVQLYSPGSTACTVFDSDVIVSSMNGEEGLVWEVEEGVYYAGIGTSSQDGLPQGTVVDLTYSVHLQAGFASYFVFALIGASGLAYTRVE
;
A
#
# COMPACT_ATOMS: atom_id res chain seq x y z
N MET A 1 -17.36 20.93 -39.26
CA MET A 1 -17.36 21.05 -37.79
C MET A 1 -16.93 22.45 -37.37
N ARG A 2 -17.76 23.13 -36.58
CA ARG A 2 -17.45 24.40 -35.93
C ARG A 2 -16.31 24.20 -34.93
N ARG A 3 -15.56 25.26 -34.61
CA ARG A 3 -14.44 25.21 -33.65
C ARG A 3 -14.88 24.66 -32.28
N GLN A 4 -16.09 25.01 -31.85
CA GLN A 4 -16.65 24.58 -30.57
C GLN A 4 -16.93 23.07 -30.52
N GLU A 5 -17.48 22.49 -31.59
CA GLU A 5 -17.71 21.03 -31.70
C GLU A 5 -16.40 20.25 -31.59
N LYS A 6 -15.33 20.71 -32.25
CA LYS A 6 -14.01 20.04 -32.18
C LYS A 6 -13.45 20.03 -30.76
N ILE A 7 -13.57 21.15 -30.05
CA ILE A 7 -13.09 21.28 -28.66
C ILE A 7 -13.94 20.42 -27.73
N GLY A 8 -15.27 20.46 -27.88
CA GLY A 8 -16.17 19.68 -27.02
C GLY A 8 -16.01 18.18 -27.19
N TYR A 9 -15.96 17.67 -28.43
CA TYR A 9 -15.66 16.25 -28.68
C TYR A 9 -14.26 15.88 -28.23
N GLY A 10 -13.28 16.78 -28.37
CA GLY A 10 -11.93 16.57 -27.84
C GLY A 10 -11.93 16.34 -26.33
N ALA A 11 -12.67 17.16 -25.56
CA ALA A 11 -12.80 16.99 -24.12
C ALA A 11 -13.49 15.68 -23.73
N VAL A 12 -14.51 15.25 -24.47
CA VAL A 12 -15.16 13.94 -24.26
C VAL A 12 -14.16 12.79 -24.48
N VAL A 13 -13.39 12.84 -25.57
CA VAL A 13 -12.37 11.81 -25.85
C VAL A 13 -11.31 11.78 -24.74
N VAL A 14 -10.85 12.95 -24.28
CA VAL A 14 -9.89 13.04 -23.17
C VAL A 14 -10.47 12.45 -21.90
N ALA A 15 -11.72 12.76 -21.55
CA ALA A 15 -12.38 12.20 -20.36
C ALA A 15 -12.45 10.66 -20.42
N VAL A 16 -12.80 10.09 -21.58
CA VAL A 16 -12.84 8.64 -21.77
C VAL A 16 -11.45 8.03 -21.61
N LEU A 17 -10.42 8.64 -22.20
CA LEU A 17 -9.04 8.16 -22.05
C LEU A 17 -8.57 8.22 -20.58
N LEU A 18 -8.90 9.28 -19.86
CA LEU A 18 -8.57 9.42 -18.44
C LEU A 18 -9.27 8.35 -17.59
N CYS A 19 -10.54 8.03 -17.88
CA CYS A 19 -11.23 6.93 -17.21
C CYS A 19 -10.53 5.59 -17.47
N LEU A 20 -10.18 5.30 -18.74
CA LEU A 20 -9.51 4.04 -19.08
C LEU A 20 -8.14 3.92 -18.40
N LEU A 21 -7.32 4.97 -18.48
CA LEU A 21 -6.01 5.00 -17.83
C LEU A 21 -6.13 4.91 -16.30
N GLY A 22 -7.11 5.60 -15.71
CA GLY A 22 -7.38 5.55 -14.29
C GLY A 22 -7.80 4.17 -13.79
N THR A 23 -8.54 3.41 -14.60
CA THR A 23 -9.00 2.05 -14.26
C THR A 23 -7.90 1.03 -14.43
N LEU A 24 -7.13 1.12 -15.51
CA LEU A 24 -5.98 0.24 -15.72
C LEU A 24 -4.91 0.46 -14.64
N GLY A 25 -4.66 1.72 -14.31
CA GLY A 25 -3.61 2.08 -13.36
C GLY A 25 -2.20 1.77 -13.88
N TYR A 26 -1.25 1.77 -12.96
CA TYR A 26 0.13 1.39 -13.23
C TYR A 26 0.78 0.81 -11.97
N SER A 27 1.63 -0.21 -12.13
CA SER A 27 2.36 -0.85 -11.04
C SER A 27 3.84 -0.44 -11.03
N LEU A 28 4.34 -0.10 -9.85
CA LEU A 28 5.75 0.16 -9.58
C LEU A 28 6.31 -1.00 -8.78
N GLU A 29 7.29 -1.70 -9.33
CA GLU A 29 7.92 -2.85 -8.69
C GLU A 29 9.32 -2.45 -8.19
N GLY A 30 9.73 -3.06 -7.08
CA GLY A 30 11.05 -2.89 -6.52
C GLY A 30 11.40 -4.00 -5.55
N GLU A 31 12.65 -3.99 -5.11
CA GLU A 31 13.20 -5.01 -4.23
C GLU A 31 14.09 -4.34 -3.18
N VAL A 32 14.00 -4.84 -1.96
CA VAL A 32 14.85 -4.47 -0.83
C VAL A 32 15.53 -5.74 -0.36
N THR A 33 16.83 -5.84 -0.60
CA THR A 33 17.63 -7.00 -0.23
C THR A 33 18.25 -6.83 1.15
N ASP A 34 18.67 -7.95 1.73
CA ASP A 34 19.46 -7.99 2.96
C ASP A 34 18.76 -7.38 4.20
N VAL A 35 17.44 -7.48 4.30
CA VAL A 35 16.70 -6.93 5.46
C VAL A 35 16.99 -7.77 6.70
N PRO A 36 17.59 -7.18 7.76
CA PRO A 36 17.98 -7.94 8.94
C PRO A 36 16.73 -8.40 9.69
N THR A 37 16.69 -9.70 10.02
CA THR A 37 15.60 -10.27 10.83
C THR A 37 16.04 -10.48 12.27
N PRO A 38 15.36 -9.84 13.24
CA PRO A 38 15.66 -10.04 14.64
C PRO A 38 15.35 -11.48 15.09
N ASN A 39 16.24 -12.04 15.89
CA ASN A 39 16.13 -13.41 16.42
C ASN A 39 15.29 -13.46 17.71
N VAL A 40 14.11 -12.84 17.71
CA VAL A 40 13.17 -12.93 18.84
C VAL A 40 11.89 -13.61 18.36
N PRO A 41 11.56 -14.79 18.90
CA PRO A 41 10.37 -15.54 18.50
C PRO A 41 9.08 -14.74 18.63
N ASN A 42 8.22 -14.83 17.60
CA ASN A 42 6.86 -14.32 17.58
C ASN A 42 6.73 -12.85 17.98
N ARG A 43 7.63 -12.00 17.50
CA ARG A 43 7.60 -10.56 17.77
C ARG A 43 7.83 -9.74 16.51
N LEU A 44 7.09 -8.64 16.39
CA LEU A 44 7.27 -7.65 15.34
C LEU A 44 8.39 -6.67 15.70
N PHE A 45 9.21 -6.37 14.70
CA PHE A 45 10.21 -5.31 14.73
C PHE A 45 10.00 -4.41 13.53
N PHE A 46 9.94 -3.12 13.78
CA PHE A 46 9.53 -2.14 12.79
C PHE A 46 10.73 -1.46 12.15
N ALA A 47 10.54 -1.02 10.91
CA ALA A 47 11.46 -0.08 10.30
C ALA A 47 11.50 1.23 11.10
N ASP A 48 12.66 1.90 11.10
CA ASP A 48 12.82 3.19 11.75
C ASP A 48 11.97 4.27 11.05
N GLU A 49 11.94 4.23 9.72
CA GLU A 49 11.22 5.17 8.86
C GLU A 49 9.79 4.68 8.55
N PRO A 50 8.80 5.60 8.52
CA PRO A 50 7.44 5.26 8.12
C PRO A 50 7.37 4.95 6.62
N LEU A 51 6.35 4.18 6.24
CA LEU A 51 5.98 3.99 4.85
C LEU A 51 5.55 5.33 4.22
N PRO A 52 5.80 5.53 2.91
CA PRO A 52 5.42 6.77 2.24
C PRO A 52 3.93 7.08 2.39
N GLU A 53 3.62 8.28 2.87
CA GLU A 53 2.24 8.74 3.07
C GLU A 53 1.52 8.96 1.74
N GLN A 54 0.23 8.60 1.69
CA GLN A 54 -0.62 8.83 0.54
C GLN A 54 -1.38 10.16 0.65
N THR A 55 -0.73 11.26 0.32
CA THR A 55 -1.31 12.61 0.44
C THR A 55 -2.49 12.90 -0.51
N LEU A 56 -2.76 12.00 -1.47
CA LEU A 56 -3.81 12.15 -2.49
C LEU A 56 -4.80 10.97 -2.48
N ALA A 57 -5.03 10.32 -1.33
CA ALA A 57 -5.87 9.13 -1.20
C ALA A 57 -7.29 9.26 -1.82
N VAL A 58 -7.85 10.48 -1.82
CA VAL A 58 -9.16 10.77 -2.44
C VAL A 58 -9.15 10.69 -3.97
N PHE A 59 -8.00 11.02 -4.59
CA PHE A 59 -7.82 11.08 -6.05
C PHE A 59 -7.04 9.89 -6.61
N LEU A 60 -6.24 9.23 -5.80
CA LEU A 60 -5.42 8.08 -6.16
C LEU A 60 -5.63 7.00 -5.11
N SER A 61 -5.88 5.76 -5.53
CA SER A 61 -5.80 4.58 -4.66
C SER A 61 -4.46 3.90 -4.90
N ALA A 62 -3.84 3.39 -3.83
CA ALA A 62 -2.58 2.70 -3.86
C ALA A 62 -2.75 1.36 -3.16
N THR A 63 -2.41 0.27 -3.85
CA THR A 63 -2.39 -1.07 -3.28
C THR A 63 -0.95 -1.56 -3.27
N VAL A 64 -0.44 -1.88 -2.09
CA VAL A 64 0.89 -2.43 -1.90
C VAL A 64 0.77 -3.95 -1.79
N THR A 65 1.60 -4.66 -2.54
CA THR A 65 1.81 -6.09 -2.41
C THR A 65 3.26 -6.31 -2.00
N LEU A 66 3.47 -7.03 -0.89
CA LEU A 66 4.79 -7.39 -0.37
C LEU A 66 4.95 -8.90 -0.43
N ASN A 67 6.06 -9.39 -0.97
CA ASN A 67 6.43 -10.80 -1.00
C ASN A 67 7.84 -10.95 -0.43
N TRP A 68 8.12 -12.11 0.17
CA TRP A 68 9.43 -12.44 0.70
C TRP A 68 9.72 -13.92 0.53
N ASP A 69 10.99 -14.28 0.55
CA ASP A 69 11.51 -15.59 0.13
C ASP A 69 11.50 -16.68 1.22
N ARG A 70 10.78 -16.45 2.34
CA ARG A 70 10.86 -17.31 3.53
C ARG A 70 9.52 -17.59 4.21
N GLU A 71 9.37 -18.81 4.70
CA GLU A 71 8.17 -19.29 5.41
C GLU A 71 8.25 -19.11 6.95
N ASP A 72 9.45 -18.92 7.49
CA ASP A 72 9.69 -18.72 8.93
C ASP A 72 9.74 -17.24 9.34
N VAL A 73 9.30 -16.36 8.44
CA VAL A 73 9.20 -14.92 8.58
C VAL A 73 7.77 -14.48 8.27
N PHE A 74 7.28 -13.53 9.06
CA PHE A 74 6.02 -12.86 8.81
C PHE A 74 6.23 -11.35 8.70
N VAL A 75 5.32 -10.70 7.99
CA VAL A 75 5.30 -9.25 7.82
C VAL A 75 3.95 -8.72 8.29
N ALA A 76 3.96 -7.55 8.91
CA ALA A 76 2.75 -6.83 9.28
C ALA A 76 2.89 -5.33 9.03
N ILE A 77 1.75 -4.66 8.84
CA ILE A 77 1.64 -3.21 8.79
C ILE A 77 0.90 -2.75 10.03
N VAL A 78 1.44 -1.74 10.70
CA VAL A 78 0.86 -1.13 11.90
C VAL A 78 0.82 0.39 11.76
N ASP A 79 0.00 1.05 12.56
CA ASP A 79 0.01 2.50 12.66
C ASP A 79 1.13 3.02 13.59
N GLU A 80 1.29 4.35 13.63
CA GLU A 80 2.30 4.99 14.49
C GLU A 80 2.11 4.72 15.99
N ASN A 81 0.86 4.55 16.46
CA ASN A 81 0.59 4.34 17.88
C ASN A 81 1.05 2.95 18.31
N GLU A 82 0.74 1.94 17.51
CA GLU A 82 1.12 0.57 17.78
C GLU A 82 2.64 0.39 17.71
N LYS A 83 3.30 1.00 16.71
CA LYS A 83 4.77 1.05 16.66
C LYS A 83 5.36 1.61 17.97
N LYS A 84 4.86 2.76 18.43
CA LYS A 84 5.32 3.40 19.68
C LYS A 84 5.10 2.52 20.90
N THR A 85 3.98 1.80 20.96
CA THR A 85 3.68 0.83 22.02
C THR A 85 4.72 -0.29 22.03
N CYS A 86 5.07 -0.80 20.86
CA CYS A 86 6.02 -1.90 20.75
C CYS A 86 7.48 -1.53 21.01
N ASP A 87 7.86 -0.28 20.72
CA ASP A 87 9.19 0.24 21.03
C ASP A 87 9.44 0.34 22.54
N VAL A 88 8.38 0.59 23.33
CA VAL A 88 8.50 0.77 24.79
C VAL A 88 8.14 -0.48 25.59
N GLN A 89 7.31 -1.38 25.06
CA GLN A 89 6.94 -2.59 25.77
C GLN A 89 8.09 -3.58 25.80
N LEU A 90 8.41 -4.09 27.00
CA LEU A 90 9.32 -5.23 27.17
C LEU A 90 8.54 -6.51 26.90
N TYR A 91 9.18 -7.48 26.26
CA TYR A 91 8.60 -8.79 25.95
C TYR A 91 7.88 -9.38 27.17
N SER A 92 6.58 -9.64 27.03
CA SER A 92 5.76 -10.29 28.05
C SER A 92 5.34 -11.67 27.54
N PRO A 93 5.85 -12.76 28.15
CA PRO A 93 5.49 -14.12 27.74
C PRO A 93 3.97 -14.34 27.77
N GLY A 94 3.41 -14.83 26.67
CA GLY A 94 1.97 -15.11 26.53
C GLY A 94 1.09 -13.91 26.16
N SER A 95 1.68 -12.72 25.97
CA SER A 95 0.98 -11.58 25.38
C SER A 95 0.90 -11.74 23.87
N THR A 96 -0.23 -11.32 23.28
CA THR A 96 -0.35 -11.12 21.82
C THR A 96 0.13 -9.73 21.38
N ALA A 97 0.49 -8.87 22.35
CA ALA A 97 0.97 -7.53 22.08
C ALA A 97 2.22 -7.54 21.19
N CYS A 98 2.27 -6.70 20.16
CA CYS A 98 3.40 -6.62 19.23
C CYS A 98 3.72 -7.93 18.50
N THR A 99 2.70 -8.74 18.26
CA THR A 99 2.76 -9.97 17.47
C THR A 99 1.84 -9.83 16.26
N VAL A 100 1.89 -10.77 15.30
CA VAL A 100 0.93 -10.80 14.18
C VAL A 100 -0.52 -11.02 14.61
N PHE A 101 -0.74 -11.42 15.85
CA PHE A 101 -2.07 -11.67 16.42
C PHE A 101 -2.57 -10.50 17.27
N ASP A 102 -1.83 -9.39 17.30
CA ASP A 102 -2.31 -8.16 17.92
C ASP A 102 -3.53 -7.63 17.16
N SER A 103 -4.54 -7.15 17.89
CA SER A 103 -5.72 -6.54 17.30
C SER A 103 -5.43 -5.18 16.66
N ASP A 104 -4.34 -4.53 17.07
CA ASP A 104 -3.93 -3.21 16.56
C ASP A 104 -3.05 -3.33 15.28
N VAL A 105 -2.85 -4.54 14.76
CA VAL A 105 -2.27 -4.79 13.44
C VAL A 105 -3.30 -4.52 12.34
N ILE A 106 -2.93 -3.68 11.38
CA ILE A 106 -3.78 -3.30 10.25
C ILE A 106 -3.94 -4.46 9.28
N VAL A 107 -2.80 -5.07 8.92
CA VAL A 107 -2.75 -6.25 8.06
C VAL A 107 -1.47 -7.01 8.34
N SER A 108 -1.52 -8.33 8.28
CA SER A 108 -0.36 -9.20 8.41
C SER A 108 -0.48 -10.39 7.47
N SER A 109 0.68 -10.98 7.16
CA SER A 109 0.76 -12.26 6.49
C SER A 109 1.94 -13.05 7.02
N MET A 110 1.72 -14.36 7.20
CA MET A 110 2.72 -15.33 7.62
C MET A 110 3.23 -16.17 6.44
N ASN A 111 2.74 -15.92 5.22
CA ASN A 111 3.08 -16.67 4.03
C ASN A 111 3.76 -15.73 3.02
N GLY A 112 5.07 -15.88 2.85
CA GLY A 112 5.85 -15.03 1.93
C GLY A 112 5.54 -15.27 0.45
N GLU A 113 5.05 -16.46 0.09
CA GLU A 113 4.66 -16.79 -1.29
C GLU A 113 3.33 -16.12 -1.65
N GLU A 114 2.32 -16.19 -0.78
CA GLU A 114 1.07 -15.45 -0.96
C GLU A 114 1.27 -13.93 -0.80
N GLY A 115 2.22 -13.56 0.07
CA GLY A 115 2.56 -12.18 0.37
C GLY A 115 1.54 -11.48 1.27
N LEU A 116 1.73 -10.18 1.42
CA LEU A 116 0.85 -9.27 2.14
C LEU A 116 0.28 -8.27 1.12
N VAL A 117 -1.05 -8.15 1.05
CA VAL A 117 -1.72 -7.14 0.22
C VAL A 117 -2.39 -6.12 1.14
N TRP A 118 -2.07 -4.85 0.91
CA TRP A 118 -2.58 -3.73 1.70
C TRP A 118 -3.08 -2.61 0.80
N GLU A 119 -4.32 -2.18 0.98
CA GLU A 119 -4.80 -0.92 0.42
C GLU A 119 -4.36 0.22 1.35
N VAL A 120 -3.53 1.13 0.82
CA VAL A 120 -2.94 2.20 1.61
C VAL A 120 -4.04 3.16 2.05
N GLU A 121 -4.08 3.41 3.35
CA GLU A 121 -5.01 4.34 3.97
C GLU A 121 -4.31 5.68 4.28
N GLU A 122 -5.11 6.72 4.56
CA GLU A 122 -4.57 8.00 5.01
C GLU A 122 -4.03 7.87 6.44
N GLY A 123 -2.72 8.06 6.60
CA GLY A 123 -2.08 7.98 7.91
C GLY A 123 -0.58 7.71 7.83
N VAL A 124 0.03 7.50 9.00
CA VAL A 124 1.44 7.13 9.15
C VAL A 124 1.51 5.68 9.57
N TYR A 125 2.12 4.85 8.72
CA TYR A 125 2.19 3.41 8.91
C TYR A 125 3.63 2.91 8.88
N TYR A 126 3.88 1.79 9.52
CA TYR A 126 5.19 1.15 9.59
C TYR A 126 5.10 -0.31 9.17
N ALA A 127 6.08 -0.75 8.37
CA ALA A 127 6.27 -2.17 8.10
C ALA A 127 7.04 -2.81 9.26
N GLY A 128 6.51 -3.92 9.75
CA GLY A 128 7.10 -4.76 10.77
C GLY A 128 7.44 -6.14 10.22
N ILE A 129 8.57 -6.68 10.64
CA ILE A 129 9.03 -8.04 10.34
C ILE A 129 9.18 -8.82 11.64
N GLY A 130 8.88 -10.11 11.60
CA GLY A 130 9.13 -11.00 12.72
C GLY A 130 9.31 -12.44 12.27
N THR A 131 9.63 -13.32 13.22
CA THR A 131 9.83 -14.73 12.96
C THR A 131 8.77 -15.60 13.62
N SER A 132 8.22 -16.55 12.86
CA SER A 132 7.27 -17.56 13.33
C SER A 132 7.96 -18.75 14.00
N SER A 133 9.29 -18.83 13.92
CA SER A 133 10.08 -19.92 14.51
C SER A 133 10.12 -19.80 16.04
N GLN A 134 9.83 -20.90 16.75
CA GLN A 134 9.88 -20.94 18.22
C GLN A 134 11.31 -20.85 18.77
N ASP A 135 12.28 -21.36 17.99
CA ASP A 135 13.70 -21.33 18.33
C ASP A 135 14.41 -20.07 17.81
N GLY A 136 13.69 -19.22 17.07
CA GLY A 136 14.22 -18.05 16.42
C GLY A 136 15.08 -18.37 15.19
N LEU A 137 15.57 -17.32 14.51
CA LEU A 137 16.37 -17.43 13.30
C LEU A 137 17.87 -17.43 13.62
N PRO A 138 18.72 -18.14 12.86
CA PRO A 138 20.17 -18.01 12.99
C PRO A 138 20.62 -16.54 12.99
N GLN A 139 21.62 -16.18 13.81
CA GLN A 139 22.13 -14.81 13.83
C GLN A 139 22.63 -14.39 12.44
N GLY A 140 22.32 -13.15 12.04
CA GLY A 140 22.67 -12.63 10.73
C GLY A 140 21.75 -13.11 9.61
N THR A 141 20.57 -13.66 9.95
CA THR A 141 19.56 -13.97 8.95
C THR A 141 19.05 -12.69 8.28
N VAL A 142 19.03 -12.71 6.96
CA VAL A 142 18.49 -11.67 6.12
C VAL A 142 17.33 -12.20 5.28
N VAL A 143 16.49 -11.28 4.82
CA VAL A 143 15.31 -11.55 3.98
C VAL A 143 15.33 -10.59 2.81
N ASP A 144 15.00 -11.10 1.63
CA ASP A 144 14.80 -10.28 0.45
C ASP A 144 13.30 -10.03 0.28
N LEU A 145 12.92 -8.75 0.23
CA LEU A 145 11.55 -8.28 0.14
C LEU A 145 11.31 -7.69 -1.25
N THR A 146 10.38 -8.28 -1.99
CA THR A 146 9.87 -7.70 -3.24
C THR A 146 8.59 -6.95 -2.96
N TYR A 147 8.45 -5.75 -3.49
CA TYR A 147 7.23 -4.98 -3.38
C TYR A 147 6.69 -4.56 -4.75
N SER A 148 5.36 -4.48 -4.86
CA SER A 148 4.65 -3.91 -6.00
C SER A 148 3.62 -2.91 -5.49
N VAL A 149 3.67 -1.68 -5.99
CA VAL A 149 2.70 -0.62 -5.68
C VAL A 149 1.84 -0.38 -6.90
N HIS A 150 0.59 -0.84 -6.85
CA HIS A 150 -0.40 -0.60 -7.89
C HIS A 150 -1.16 0.69 -7.62
N LEU A 151 -1.04 1.67 -8.52
CA LEU A 151 -1.69 2.97 -8.43
C LEU A 151 -2.87 3.05 -9.39
N GLN A 152 -4.04 3.44 -8.90
CA GLN A 152 -5.26 3.63 -9.68
C GLN A 152 -5.91 4.98 -9.39
N ALA A 153 -6.80 5.41 -10.28
CA ALA A 153 -7.62 6.59 -10.03
C ALA A 153 -8.60 6.32 -8.87
N GLY A 154 -8.58 7.19 -7.87
CA GLY A 154 -9.56 7.23 -6.80
C GLY A 154 -10.91 7.79 -7.29
N PHE A 155 -11.93 7.66 -6.44
CA PHE A 155 -13.30 8.07 -6.76
C PHE A 155 -13.41 9.53 -7.24
N ALA A 156 -12.72 10.47 -6.58
CA ALA A 156 -12.81 11.87 -6.95
C ALA A 156 -12.20 12.16 -8.33
N SER A 157 -11.19 11.39 -8.77
CA SER A 157 -10.63 11.50 -10.11
C SER A 157 -11.67 11.15 -11.17
N TYR A 158 -12.41 10.05 -11.00
CA TYR A 158 -13.49 9.71 -11.92
C TYR A 158 -14.60 10.75 -11.96
N PHE A 159 -14.91 11.38 -10.82
CA PHE A 159 -15.86 12.49 -10.78
C PHE A 159 -15.36 13.68 -11.62
N VAL A 160 -14.09 14.05 -11.50
CA VAL A 160 -13.48 15.11 -12.33
C VAL A 160 -13.50 14.72 -13.82
N PHE A 161 -13.17 13.47 -14.16
CA PHE A 161 -13.20 13.00 -15.55
C PHE A 161 -14.62 13.09 -16.13
N ALA A 162 -15.63 12.70 -15.36
CA ALA A 162 -17.03 12.83 -15.75
C ALA A 162 -17.43 14.30 -15.99
N LEU A 163 -16.98 15.23 -15.14
CA LEU A 163 -17.23 16.67 -15.33
C LEU A 163 -16.56 17.21 -16.60
N ILE A 164 -15.34 16.77 -16.91
CA ILE A 164 -14.65 17.13 -18.16
C ILE A 164 -15.46 16.62 -19.37
N GLY A 165 -15.95 15.38 -19.31
CA GLY A 165 -16.77 14.81 -20.38
C GLY A 165 -18.11 15.54 -20.54
N ALA A 166 -18.81 15.81 -19.44
CA ALA A 166 -20.10 16.50 -19.44
C ALA A 166 -19.98 17.95 -19.93
N SER A 167 -18.96 18.68 -19.48
CA SER A 167 -18.68 20.04 -19.95
C SER A 167 -18.28 20.06 -21.43
N GLY A 168 -17.48 19.09 -21.88
CA GLY A 168 -17.17 18.90 -23.29
C GLY A 168 -18.42 18.71 -24.15
N LEU A 169 -19.32 17.82 -23.72
CA LEU A 169 -20.58 17.57 -24.41
C LEU A 169 -21.48 18.80 -24.42
N ALA A 170 -21.60 19.52 -23.30
CA ALA A 170 -22.36 20.77 -23.24
C ALA A 170 -21.79 21.82 -24.21
N TYR A 171 -20.46 21.93 -24.31
CA TYR A 171 -19.78 22.88 -25.18
C TYR A 171 -20.01 22.62 -26.68
N THR A 172 -20.25 21.36 -27.08
CA THR A 172 -20.64 21.06 -28.47
C THR A 172 -22.00 21.64 -28.87
N ARG A 173 -22.83 22.02 -27.90
CA ARG A 173 -24.20 22.52 -28.11
C ARG A 173 -24.35 24.02 -27.91
N VAL A 174 -23.26 24.71 -27.58
CA VAL A 174 -23.26 26.17 -27.52
C VAL A 174 -23.30 26.69 -28.95
N GLU A 175 -24.16 27.68 -29.22
CA GLU A 175 -24.39 28.23 -30.55
C GLU A 175 -23.33 29.27 -30.97
#